data_AF-A0A9E4RCA7-F1
#
_entry.id   AF-A0A9E4RCA7-F1
#
_cell.length_a   1.000
_cell.length_b   1.000
_cell.length_c   1.000
_cell.angle_alpha   90.00
_cell.angle_beta   90.00
_cell.angle_gamma   90.00
#
_symmetry.space_group_name_H-M   'P 1'
#
loop_
_entity.id
_entity.type
_entity.pdbx_description
1 polymer ?
#
loop_
_entity_poly.entity_id
_entity_poly.type
_entity_poly.pdbx_seq_one_letter_code
_entity_poly.pdbx_strand_id
1 'polypeptide(L)'
;MKGSLVIDNVGDAIHSKSGEVIMPEAPDLEVIKDFLNLHVQGQSIESATILRPTVLRSLAGDFPADVQGRTFGSFQRRGKFLLGEISGGRWLVVNPMLTGAFQYCEAKERVQKKTCFTLSLDGDNELRYLDDRQMGMVYYISDDQMGQVPRLHEQGP
;
A
#
# COMPACT_ATOMS: atom_id res chain seq x y z
N MET A 1 3.67 23.43 -3.88
CA MET A 1 4.51 22.25 -4.16
C MET A 1 4.44 21.35 -2.94
N LYS A 2 3.45 20.45 -2.89
CA LYS A 2 3.43 19.39 -1.87
C LYS A 2 4.36 18.29 -2.39
N GLY A 3 5.38 17.92 -1.62
CA GLY A 3 6.37 16.93 -2.03
C GLY A 3 5.78 15.52 -2.04
N SER A 4 6.42 14.62 -2.80
CA SER A 4 6.19 13.17 -2.71
C SER A 4 6.62 12.65 -1.34
N LEU A 5 5.78 11.85 -0.66
CA LEU A 5 6.17 11.12 0.54
C LEU A 5 6.28 9.63 0.22
N VAL A 6 7.48 9.08 0.37
CA VAL A 6 7.71 7.64 0.38
C VAL A 6 7.78 7.21 1.84
N ILE A 7 7.01 6.21 2.21
CA ILE A 7 7.08 5.55 3.51
C ILE A 7 7.41 4.10 3.23
N ASP A 8 8.65 3.73 3.51
CA ASP A 8 9.14 2.40 3.22
C ASP A 8 9.24 1.52 4.44
N ASN A 9 9.36 0.22 4.16
CA ASN A 9 9.70 -0.77 5.16
C ASN A 9 11.21 -0.78 5.48
N VAL A 10 11.91 0.38 5.44
CA VAL A 10 13.32 0.50 5.84
C VAL A 10 13.64 1.73 6.70
N GLY A 11 12.65 2.54 7.06
CA GLY A 11 12.86 3.71 7.93
C GLY A 11 13.38 4.95 7.20
N ASP A 12 13.40 4.97 5.86
CA ASP A 12 13.76 6.17 5.10
C ASP A 12 12.52 7.07 4.93
N ALA A 13 12.28 7.93 5.91
CA ALA A 13 11.52 9.16 5.69
C ALA A 13 12.48 10.30 5.35
N ILE A 14 12.65 10.60 4.06
CA ILE A 14 13.30 11.84 3.63
C ILE A 14 12.42 12.56 2.60
N HIS A 15 11.71 13.60 3.05
CA HIS A 15 12.07 15.01 2.80
C HIS A 15 11.02 15.94 3.42
N SER A 16 11.24 16.41 4.66
CA SER A 16 10.69 17.67 5.17
C SER A 16 11.67 18.80 4.86
N LYS A 17 11.16 20.00 4.53
CA LYS A 17 11.95 21.23 4.30
C LYS A 17 12.77 21.71 5.52
N SER A 18 12.79 20.99 6.65
CA SER A 18 13.42 21.43 7.91
C SER A 18 14.53 20.54 8.46
N GLY A 19 15.07 19.58 7.70
CA GLY A 19 16.40 18.99 7.99
C GLY A 19 16.56 18.21 9.31
N GLU A 20 15.48 17.83 9.98
CA GLU A 20 15.54 17.01 11.20
C GLU A 20 15.06 15.60 10.89
N VAL A 21 15.98 14.64 10.92
CA VAL A 21 15.76 13.21 10.64
C VAL A 21 15.50 12.51 11.96
N ILE A 22 14.26 12.07 12.19
CA ILE A 22 13.92 11.18 13.31
C ILE A 22 13.95 9.76 12.75
N MET A 23 14.89 8.95 13.21
CA MET A 23 15.05 7.55 12.80
C MET A 23 14.17 6.63 13.67
N PRO A 24 13.18 5.92 13.11
CA PRO A 24 12.66 4.71 13.71
C PRO A 24 13.48 3.50 13.22
N GLU A 25 14.05 2.73 14.16
CA GLU A 25 14.55 1.40 13.83
C GLU A 25 13.37 0.46 13.60
N ALA A 26 13.40 -0.21 12.45
CA ALA A 26 12.30 -0.90 11.83
C ALA A 26 11.15 0.03 11.39
N PRO A 27 10.50 -0.31 10.28
CA PRO A 27 9.43 0.48 9.72
C PRO A 27 8.21 0.04 10.46
N ASP A 28 7.81 0.86 11.40
CA ASP A 28 6.63 0.51 12.14
C ASP A 28 5.48 0.49 11.14
N LEU A 29 4.97 -0.70 10.82
CA LEU A 29 3.78 -0.85 10.01
C LEU A 29 2.61 -0.07 10.65
N GLU A 30 2.69 0.26 11.95
CA GLU A 30 1.81 1.24 12.60
C GLU A 30 1.95 2.64 11.99
N VAL A 31 3.16 3.13 11.71
CA VAL A 31 3.39 4.43 11.05
C VAL A 31 2.83 4.43 9.63
N ILE A 32 3.05 3.35 8.87
CA ILE A 32 2.46 3.19 7.53
C ILE A 32 0.93 3.19 7.64
N LYS A 33 0.37 2.42 8.58
CA LYS A 33 -1.07 2.39 8.86
C LYS A 33 -1.60 3.79 9.17
N ASP A 34 -0.99 4.49 10.13
CA ASP A 34 -1.44 5.81 10.59
C ASP A 34 -1.39 6.83 9.46
N PHE A 35 -0.33 6.80 8.65
CA PHE A 35 -0.23 7.64 7.48
C PHE A 35 -1.34 7.36 6.46
N LEU A 36 -1.60 6.09 6.14
CA LEU A 36 -2.62 5.70 5.15
C LEU A 36 -4.03 5.99 5.67
N ASN A 37 -4.30 5.81 6.95
CA ASN A 37 -5.56 6.26 7.55
C ASN A 37 -5.72 7.79 7.49
N LEU A 38 -4.64 8.56 7.67
CA LEU A 38 -4.72 10.01 7.61
C LEU A 38 -4.89 10.54 6.18
N HIS A 39 -4.27 9.90 5.18
CA HIS A 39 -4.19 10.45 3.83
C HIS A 39 -5.01 9.70 2.80
N VAL A 40 -5.19 8.39 2.91
CA VAL A 40 -5.77 7.52 1.86
C VAL A 40 -7.17 7.01 2.21
N GLN A 41 -7.47 6.78 3.49
CA GLN A 41 -8.82 6.39 3.89
C GLN A 41 -9.88 7.38 3.38
N GLY A 42 -10.95 6.84 2.81
CA GLY A 42 -12.05 7.61 2.21
C GLY A 42 -11.81 8.04 0.75
N GLN A 43 -10.60 7.91 0.22
CA GLN A 43 -10.31 8.20 -1.19
C GLN A 43 -10.82 7.10 -2.12
N SER A 44 -11.28 7.50 -3.30
CA SER A 44 -11.79 6.60 -4.34
C SER A 44 -10.69 6.21 -5.31
N ILE A 45 -10.63 4.95 -5.71
CA ILE A 45 -9.62 4.43 -6.64
C ILE A 45 -10.14 4.60 -8.06
N GLU A 46 -9.59 5.56 -8.79
CA GLU A 46 -10.01 5.88 -10.16
C GLU A 46 -9.49 4.88 -11.19
N SER A 47 -8.30 4.34 -10.97
CA SER A 47 -7.68 3.33 -11.83
C SER A 47 -6.52 2.63 -11.13
N ALA A 48 -6.13 1.47 -11.66
CA ALA A 48 -4.98 0.72 -11.19
C ALA A 48 -4.12 0.26 -12.36
N THR A 49 -2.79 0.38 -12.22
CA THR A 49 -1.82 -0.08 -13.22
C THR A 49 -0.83 -1.04 -12.58
N ILE A 50 -0.70 -2.24 -13.16
CA ILE A 50 0.25 -3.26 -12.70
C ILE A 50 1.50 -3.24 -13.57
N LEU A 51 2.65 -2.95 -12.95
CA LEU A 51 3.96 -2.90 -13.61
C LEU A 51 4.77 -4.18 -13.33
N ARG A 52 4.59 -4.77 -12.15
CA ARG A 52 5.28 -6.00 -11.70
C ARG A 52 4.26 -6.96 -11.10
N PRO A 53 3.63 -7.83 -11.91
CA PRO A 53 2.57 -8.72 -11.43
C PRO A 53 3.07 -9.78 -10.43
N THR A 54 4.37 -10.01 -10.34
CA THR A 54 5.03 -10.99 -9.46
C THR A 54 4.74 -10.79 -7.97
N VAL A 55 4.46 -9.56 -7.51
CA VAL A 55 4.11 -9.27 -6.12
C VAL A 55 2.61 -9.44 -5.82
N LEU A 56 1.76 -9.41 -6.85
CA LEU A 56 0.30 -9.39 -6.70
C LEU A 56 -0.31 -10.79 -6.80
N ARG A 57 -1.22 -11.11 -5.89
CA ARG A 57 -2.04 -12.32 -5.84
C ARG A 57 -3.49 -11.90 -5.72
N SER A 58 -4.15 -11.69 -6.86
CA SER A 58 -5.56 -11.36 -6.89
C SER A 58 -6.40 -12.64 -6.83
N LEU A 59 -7.18 -12.80 -5.76
CA LEU A 59 -8.08 -13.93 -5.56
C LEU A 59 -9.55 -13.53 -5.81
N ALA A 60 -9.87 -12.24 -5.70
CA ALA A 60 -11.23 -11.74 -5.83
C ALA A 60 -11.66 -11.40 -7.27
N GLY A 61 -10.75 -11.50 -8.25
CA GLY A 61 -11.03 -11.20 -9.66
C GLY A 61 -9.82 -10.59 -10.38
N ASP A 62 -10.07 -9.99 -11.55
CA ASP A 62 -9.05 -9.15 -12.20
C ASP A 62 -8.91 -7.85 -11.39
N PHE A 63 -7.77 -7.69 -10.72
CA PHE A 63 -7.60 -6.60 -9.75
C PHE A 63 -7.80 -5.21 -10.36
N PRO A 64 -7.19 -4.84 -11.52
CA PRO A 64 -7.38 -3.51 -12.08
C PRO A 64 -8.83 -3.19 -12.44
N ALA A 65 -9.56 -4.15 -13.02
CA ALA A 65 -10.96 -3.97 -13.35
C ALA A 65 -11.86 -3.94 -12.12
N ASP A 66 -11.64 -4.83 -11.14
CA ASP A 66 -12.51 -4.93 -9.95
C ASP A 66 -12.30 -3.77 -8.98
N VAL A 67 -11.07 -3.25 -8.84
CA VAL A 67 -10.76 -2.21 -7.86
C VAL A 67 -11.21 -0.81 -8.29
N GLN A 68 -11.39 -0.59 -9.60
CA GLN A 68 -11.81 0.70 -10.15
C GLN A 68 -13.18 1.13 -9.60
N GLY A 69 -13.26 2.38 -9.15
CA GLY A 69 -14.45 2.99 -8.56
C GLY A 69 -14.72 2.59 -7.11
N ARG A 70 -13.91 1.71 -6.51
CA ARG A 70 -14.01 1.37 -5.09
C ARG A 70 -13.29 2.40 -4.22
N THR A 71 -13.70 2.50 -2.96
CA THR A 71 -13.15 3.46 -1.99
C THR A 71 -12.33 2.75 -0.93
N PHE A 72 -11.20 3.32 -0.54
CA PHE A 72 -10.43 2.83 0.61
C PHE A 72 -11.19 3.08 1.92
N GLY A 73 -11.26 2.05 2.76
CA GLY A 73 -11.74 2.14 4.14
C GLY A 73 -10.57 2.31 5.11
N SER A 74 -10.70 1.72 6.30
CA SER A 74 -9.64 1.79 7.31
C SER A 74 -8.45 0.89 6.96
N PHE A 75 -7.28 1.30 7.41
CA PHE A 75 -6.05 0.51 7.37
C PHE A 75 -5.75 -0.01 8.77
N GLN A 76 -5.32 -1.27 8.86
CA GLN A 76 -5.02 -1.97 10.09
C GLN A 76 -3.68 -2.71 9.95
N ARG A 77 -2.96 -2.88 11.06
CA ARG A 77 -1.78 -3.75 11.12
C ARG A 77 -2.18 -5.04 11.81
N ARG A 78 -1.68 -6.17 11.30
CA ARG A 78 -1.74 -7.46 11.97
C ARG A 78 -0.40 -8.17 11.84
N GLY A 79 0.39 -8.16 12.91
CA GLY A 79 1.78 -8.62 12.88
C GLY A 79 2.58 -7.91 11.79
N LYS A 80 3.06 -8.68 10.80
CA LYS A 80 3.82 -8.20 9.63
C LYS A 80 2.98 -7.86 8.40
N PHE A 81 1.65 -7.82 8.54
CA PHE A 81 0.75 -7.47 7.46
C PHE A 81 0.11 -6.10 7.71
N LEU A 82 -0.03 -5.33 6.64
CA LEU A 82 -0.91 -4.19 6.54
C LEU A 82 -2.19 -4.63 5.79
N LEU A 83 -3.35 -4.31 6.33
CA LEU A 83 -4.65 -4.63 5.76
C LEU A 83 -5.37 -3.32 5.45
N GLY A 84 -5.67 -3.06 4.18
CA GLY A 84 -6.51 -1.94 3.76
C GLY A 84 -7.87 -2.43 3.34
N GLU A 85 -8.92 -1.95 4.00
CA GLU A 85 -10.31 -2.15 3.56
C GLU A 85 -10.54 -1.46 2.23
N ILE A 86 -11.31 -2.10 1.36
CA ILE A 86 -11.79 -1.54 0.10
C ILE A 86 -13.29 -1.82 0.01
N SER A 87 -14.08 -0.82 -0.36
CA SER A 87 -15.54 -0.90 -0.42
C SER A 87 -16.03 -2.10 -1.24
N GLY A 88 -17.18 -2.67 -0.84
CA GLY A 88 -17.78 -3.83 -1.50
C GLY A 88 -17.11 -5.16 -1.11
N GLY A 89 -16.73 -5.27 0.17
CA GLY A 89 -16.20 -6.51 0.77
C GLY A 89 -14.88 -6.93 0.15
N ARG A 90 -13.94 -6.00 0.02
CA ARG A 90 -12.61 -6.22 -0.56
C ARG A 90 -11.52 -5.78 0.39
N TRP A 91 -10.36 -6.39 0.23
CA TRP A 91 -9.18 -6.09 1.02
C TRP A 91 -7.94 -6.07 0.15
N LEU A 92 -7.04 -5.14 0.45
CA LEU A 92 -5.65 -5.20 0.05
C LEU A 92 -4.81 -5.63 1.27
N VAL A 93 -4.28 -6.85 1.25
CA VAL A 93 -3.47 -7.39 2.34
C VAL A 93 -2.01 -7.47 1.89
N VAL A 94 -1.14 -6.72 2.55
CA VAL A 94 0.24 -6.52 2.14
C VAL A 94 1.20 -6.97 3.23
N ASN A 95 2.09 -7.91 2.89
CA ASN A 95 3.32 -8.14 3.64
C ASN A 95 4.48 -7.52 2.85
N PRO A 96 5.05 -6.39 3.30
CA PRO A 96 6.11 -5.67 2.58
C PRO A 96 7.43 -6.45 2.46
N MET A 97 7.63 -7.49 3.28
CA MET A 97 8.87 -8.26 3.34
C MET A 97 10.09 -7.36 3.58
N LEU A 98 11.07 -7.33 2.67
CA LEU A 98 12.35 -6.66 2.88
C LEU A 98 12.37 -5.20 2.37
N THR A 99 11.83 -4.96 1.18
CA THR A 99 11.97 -3.66 0.48
C THR A 99 10.63 -3.07 0.04
N GLY A 100 9.52 -3.70 0.46
CA GLY A 100 8.18 -3.20 0.21
C GLY A 100 7.96 -1.82 0.84
N ALA A 101 7.32 -0.93 0.12
CA ALA A 101 7.09 0.45 0.54
C ALA A 101 5.84 1.01 -0.13
N PHE A 102 5.25 2.02 0.50
CA PHE A 102 4.18 2.82 -0.10
C PHE A 102 4.70 4.22 -0.44
N GLN A 103 4.29 4.75 -1.57
CA GLN A 103 4.50 6.15 -1.94
C GLN A 103 3.13 6.79 -2.16
N TYR A 104 2.89 7.90 -1.48
CA TYR A 104 1.75 8.78 -1.75
C TYR A 104 2.28 10.08 -2.35
N CYS A 105 1.87 10.36 -3.58
CA CYS A 105 2.42 11.46 -4.36
C CYS A 105 1.43 11.97 -5.42
N GLU A 106 1.72 13.12 -6.01
CA GLU A 106 0.97 13.58 -7.18
C GLU A 106 1.24 12.66 -8.38
N ALA A 107 0.23 12.42 -9.23
CA ALA A 107 0.31 11.53 -10.39
C ALA A 107 1.40 11.94 -11.39
N LYS A 108 1.70 13.25 -11.48
CA LYS A 108 2.76 13.79 -12.34
C LYS A 108 4.18 13.44 -11.90
N GLU A 109 4.35 12.98 -10.66
CA GLU A 109 5.66 12.57 -10.15
C GLU A 109 6.15 11.34 -10.91
N ARG A 110 7.42 11.36 -11.32
CA ARG A 110 8.00 10.29 -12.14
C ARG A 110 7.86 8.94 -11.45
N VAL A 111 7.30 7.96 -12.16
CA VAL A 111 7.21 6.57 -11.69
C VAL A 111 8.61 5.99 -11.49
N GLN A 112 8.89 5.53 -10.27
CA GLN A 112 10.19 4.95 -9.92
C GLN A 112 10.36 3.56 -10.54
N LYS A 113 11.60 3.17 -10.88
CA LYS A 113 11.89 1.83 -11.44
C LYS A 113 11.42 0.69 -10.52
N LYS A 114 11.47 0.89 -9.20
CA LYS A 114 11.03 -0.09 -8.19
C LYS A 114 9.50 -0.13 -7.98
N THR A 115 8.72 0.69 -8.68
CA THR A 115 7.25 0.65 -8.58
C THR A 115 6.72 -0.67 -9.14
N CYS A 116 5.87 -1.34 -8.35
CA CYS A 116 5.22 -2.59 -8.72
C CYS A 116 3.80 -2.37 -9.23
N PHE A 117 3.05 -1.48 -8.60
CA PHE A 117 1.75 -1.03 -9.09
C PHE A 117 1.45 0.39 -8.64
N THR A 118 0.53 1.04 -9.33
CA THR A 118 -0.03 2.34 -8.98
C THR A 118 -1.55 2.25 -8.86
N LEU A 119 -2.11 3.01 -7.93
CA LEU A 119 -3.54 3.25 -7.76
C LEU A 119 -3.75 4.75 -7.84
N SER A 120 -4.42 5.21 -8.89
CA SER A 120 -4.85 6.60 -9.00
C SER A 120 -6.01 6.80 -8.06
N LEU A 121 -5.93 7.84 -7.23
CA LEU A 121 -6.94 8.20 -6.24
C LEU A 121 -7.70 9.44 -6.72
N ASP A 122 -8.77 9.82 -6.03
CA ASP A 122 -9.54 11.00 -6.36
C ASP A 122 -8.67 12.27 -6.34
N GLY A 123 -8.82 13.08 -7.39
CA GLY A 123 -7.97 14.24 -7.64
C GLY A 123 -6.68 13.87 -8.38
N ASP A 124 -5.56 14.47 -7.99
CA ASP A 124 -4.28 14.31 -8.69
C ASP A 124 -3.28 13.42 -7.94
N ASN A 125 -3.73 12.59 -6.99
CA ASN A 125 -2.84 11.77 -6.16
C ASN A 125 -2.81 10.31 -6.60
N GLU A 126 -1.68 9.64 -6.33
CA GLU A 126 -1.51 8.21 -6.48
C GLU A 126 -1.00 7.59 -5.19
N LEU A 127 -1.51 6.39 -4.89
CA LEU A 127 -0.86 5.45 -3.98
C LEU A 127 -0.12 4.41 -4.80
N ARG A 128 1.20 4.30 -4.61
CA ARG A 128 2.05 3.36 -5.31
C ARG A 128 2.64 2.35 -4.33
N TYR A 129 2.76 1.10 -4.74
CA TYR A 129 3.55 0.11 -4.02
C TYR A 129 4.90 -0.09 -4.72
N LEU A 130 5.98 0.01 -3.96
CA LEU A 130 7.35 -0.07 -4.43
C LEU A 130 8.00 -1.28 -3.80
N ASP A 131 8.74 -2.04 -4.59
CA ASP A 131 9.52 -3.17 -4.09
C ASP A 131 10.64 -3.48 -5.07
N ASP A 132 11.87 -3.18 -4.67
CA ASP A 132 13.05 -3.40 -5.51
C ASP A 132 13.36 -4.91 -5.67
N ARG A 133 13.12 -5.70 -4.62
CA ARG A 133 13.37 -7.14 -4.60
C ARG A 133 12.18 -7.97 -5.11
N GLN A 134 11.01 -7.35 -5.26
CA GLN A 134 9.76 -8.02 -5.67
C GLN A 134 9.43 -9.25 -4.80
N MET A 135 9.73 -9.16 -3.51
CA MET A 135 9.49 -10.22 -2.53
C MET A 135 8.19 -10.01 -1.75
N GLY A 136 7.67 -8.79 -1.75
CA GLY A 136 6.44 -8.42 -1.11
C GLY A 136 5.27 -9.25 -1.61
N MET A 137 4.36 -9.54 -0.69
CA MET A 137 3.17 -10.32 -0.99
C MET A 137 1.96 -9.41 -0.84
N VAL A 138 1.33 -9.11 -1.97
CA VAL A 138 0.16 -8.24 -2.06
C VAL A 138 -1.01 -9.12 -2.47
N TYR A 139 -1.99 -9.26 -1.61
CA TYR A 139 -3.20 -10.03 -1.87
C TYR A 139 -4.37 -9.07 -2.08
N TYR A 140 -5.13 -9.29 -3.15
CA TYR A 140 -6.44 -8.65 -3.33
C TYR A 140 -7.53 -9.70 -3.20
N ILE A 141 -8.35 -9.58 -2.17
CA ILE A 141 -9.24 -10.65 -1.71
C ILE A 141 -10.62 -10.12 -1.32
N SER A 142 -11.61 -11.01 -1.27
CA SER A 142 -12.89 -10.76 -0.62
C SER A 142 -12.88 -11.20 0.84
N ASP A 143 -13.90 -10.83 1.61
CA ASP A 143 -14.03 -11.17 3.05
C ASP A 143 -13.90 -12.67 3.32
N ASP A 144 -14.55 -13.50 2.50
CA ASP A 144 -14.55 -14.97 2.60
C ASP A 144 -13.18 -15.61 2.24
N GLN A 145 -12.28 -14.83 1.64
CA GLN A 145 -10.95 -15.27 1.22
C GLN A 145 -9.84 -14.91 2.22
N MET A 146 -10.15 -14.23 3.33
CA MET A 146 -9.16 -13.83 4.35
C MET A 146 -8.34 -15.01 4.88
N GLY A 147 -8.97 -16.17 5.05
CA GLY A 147 -8.31 -17.41 5.50
C GLY A 147 -7.32 -18.01 4.49
N GLN A 148 -7.34 -17.56 3.23
CA GLN A 148 -6.45 -18.04 2.17
C GLN A 148 -5.10 -17.30 2.15
N VAL A 149 -4.97 -16.19 2.87
CA VAL A 149 -3.70 -15.46 3.00
C VAL A 149 -2.77 -16.24 3.93
N PRO A 150 -1.63 -16.77 3.44
CA PRO A 150 -0.75 -17.59 4.25
C PRO A 150 -0.25 -16.85 5.49
N ARG A 151 -0.33 -17.52 6.64
CA ARG A 151 0.19 -17.06 7.94
C ARG A 151 -0.44 -15.77 8.49
N LEU A 152 -1.48 -15.23 7.86
CA LEU A 152 -2.18 -14.05 8.37
C LEU A 152 -2.84 -14.32 9.73
N HIS A 153 -3.43 -15.51 9.89
CA HIS A 153 -4.10 -15.91 11.14
C HIS A 153 -3.12 -16.26 12.27
N GLU A 154 -1.87 -16.59 11.94
CA GLU A 154 -0.81 -16.90 12.91
C GLU A 154 -0.22 -15.65 13.57
N GLN A 155 -0.57 -14.45 13.07
CA GLN A 155 -0.08 -13.21 13.62
C GLN A 155 -0.90 -12.82 14.86
N GLY A 156 -0.20 -12.40 15.92
CA GLY A 156 -0.81 -11.74 17.06
C GLY A 156 -1.46 -10.40 16.66
N PRO A 157 -2.26 -9.81 17.58
CA PRO A 157 -2.71 -8.43 17.43
C PRO A 157 -1.53 -7.48 17.20
#